data_AF-A0A0K9FCM1-F1
#
_entry.id   AF-A0A0K9FCM1-F1
#
_cell.length_a   1.000
_cell.length_b   1.000
_cell.length_c   1.000
_cell.angle_alpha   90.00
_cell.angle_beta   90.00
_cell.angle_gamma   90.00
#
_symmetry.space_group_name_H-M   'P 1'
#
loop_
_entity.id
_entity.type
_entity.pdbx_description
1 polymer ?
#
loop_
_entity_poly.entity_id
_entity_poly.type
_entity_poly.pdbx_seq_one_letter_code
_entity_poly.pdbx_strand_id
1 'polypeptide(L)'
;MNTRGRGWNTRGSRVDTRGREWNTRGRGWNTRGRGWNTRGRGWNTRGRGWNTRGRGWNTRGRGWNTRGRGWNTRGRGWNTRGRGWNTRGRGWNTRGRGWNTRGRGWNTRGRGWNTRGRGWNTRGRGWNTRGRGWNTRGGEANTRGSKANTRGSRANTRGREWNTRGREWNTRGSRVNTRGSRVNTRGGRVNTRGRERILAEVERILAEERRILAEESRILAEVERILAEAKRILAEENEYSRK
;
A
#
# COMPACT_ATOMS: atom_id res chain seq x y z
N MET A 1 33.40 14.45 31.57
CA MET A 1 34.62 14.22 30.77
C MET A 1 34.25 13.82 29.35
N ASN A 2 34.99 14.37 28.37
CA ASN A 2 34.85 14.07 26.95
C ASN A 2 35.93 13.06 26.54
N THR A 3 35.57 12.06 25.72
CA THR A 3 36.52 11.06 25.22
C THR A 3 36.85 11.33 23.76
N ARG A 4 38.14 11.41 23.44
CA ARG A 4 38.67 11.47 22.07
C ARG A 4 39.71 10.37 21.90
N GLY A 5 39.56 9.54 20.87
CA GLY A 5 40.52 8.48 20.53
C GLY A 5 41.01 8.59 19.09
N ARG A 6 42.25 8.12 18.87
CA ARG A 6 42.87 7.89 17.54
C ARG A 6 43.46 6.47 17.35
N GLY A 7 43.09 5.48 18.16
CA GLY A 7 43.53 4.08 18.08
C GLY A 7 42.61 3.18 17.23
N TRP A 8 42.58 1.87 17.49
CA TRP A 8 41.63 0.96 16.81
C TRP A 8 40.20 1.05 17.39
N ASN A 9 40.08 1.39 18.68
CA ASN A 9 38.83 1.36 19.44
C ASN A 9 38.68 2.56 20.41
N THR A 10 37.60 3.35 20.26
CA THR A 10 37.25 4.44 21.18
C THR A 10 36.03 4.01 21.98
N ARG A 11 36.12 4.05 23.31
CA ARG A 11 34.97 3.86 24.21
C ARG A 11 34.86 5.05 25.15
N GLY A 12 33.71 5.69 25.19
CA GLY A 12 33.43 6.80 26.09
C GLY A 12 32.06 6.71 26.74
N SER A 13 31.97 7.15 27.99
CA SER A 13 30.73 7.34 28.73
C SER A 13 30.66 8.79 29.26
N ARG A 14 29.45 9.30 29.52
CA ARG A 14 29.10 10.62 30.09
C ARG A 14 28.68 11.70 29.08
N VAL A 15 29.61 12.44 28.45
CA VAL A 15 29.26 13.69 27.72
C VAL A 15 29.44 13.54 26.20
N ASP A 16 30.65 13.79 25.67
CA ASP A 16 30.97 13.61 24.26
C ASP A 16 31.94 12.43 24.05
N THR A 17 31.65 11.57 23.08
CA THR A 17 32.60 10.58 22.55
C THR A 17 32.89 10.89 21.08
N ARG A 18 34.17 11.07 20.72
CA ARG A 18 34.60 11.25 19.33
C ARG A 18 35.71 10.28 18.96
N GLY A 19 35.51 9.50 17.90
CA GLY A 19 36.53 8.57 17.37
C GLY A 19 36.62 8.65 15.85
N ARG A 20 37.84 8.48 15.32
CA ARG A 20 38.14 8.36 13.88
C ARG A 20 38.89 7.06 13.61
N GLU A 21 38.28 5.94 13.96
CA GLU A 21 38.93 4.66 14.19
C GLU A 21 38.08 3.50 13.71
N TRP A 22 38.62 2.28 13.70
CA TRP A 22 37.89 1.07 13.36
C TRP A 22 36.57 0.92 14.12
N ASN A 23 36.56 1.13 15.45
CA ASN A 23 35.33 1.10 16.23
C ASN A 23 35.18 2.30 17.18
N THR A 24 34.05 2.99 17.11
CA THR A 24 33.66 4.00 18.10
C THR A 24 32.41 3.56 18.85
N ARG A 25 32.46 3.52 20.18
CA ARG A 25 31.30 3.28 21.06
C ARG A 25 31.15 4.41 22.08
N GLY A 26 30.02 5.10 22.05
CA GLY A 26 29.71 6.16 23.02
C GLY A 26 28.38 5.93 23.74
N ARG A 27 28.35 6.23 25.04
CA ARG A 27 27.13 6.37 25.85
C ARG A 27 27.11 7.73 26.53
N GLY A 28 26.28 8.66 26.05
CA GLY A 28 26.27 10.02 26.59
C GLY A 28 25.51 10.99 25.68
N TRP A 29 25.63 12.27 25.95
CA TRP A 29 24.95 13.33 25.19
C TRP A 29 25.26 13.27 23.70
N ASN A 30 26.54 13.17 23.31
CA ASN A 30 26.92 13.10 21.91
C ASN A 30 27.91 11.96 21.62
N THR A 31 27.67 11.22 20.55
CA THR A 31 28.63 10.27 19.98
C THR A 31 28.90 10.62 18.51
N ARG A 32 30.16 10.81 18.14
CA ARG A 32 30.59 11.00 16.74
C ARG A 32 31.68 9.98 16.38
N GLY A 33 31.38 9.07 15.46
CA GLY A 33 32.35 8.10 14.95
C GLY A 33 32.58 8.26 13.45
N ARG A 34 33.84 8.10 13.02
CA ARG A 34 34.22 7.85 11.63
C ARG A 34 35.07 6.58 11.57
N GLY A 35 34.73 5.62 10.73
CA GLY A 35 35.49 4.37 10.54
C GLY A 35 34.59 3.16 10.42
N TRP A 36 35.06 1.93 10.66
CA TRP A 36 34.30 0.73 10.27
C TRP A 36 32.95 0.61 11.00
N ASN A 37 32.94 0.75 12.33
CA ASN A 37 31.74 0.64 13.14
C ASN A 37 31.57 1.83 14.09
N THR A 38 30.42 2.49 14.04
CA THR A 38 30.01 3.48 15.06
C THR A 38 28.75 3.00 15.80
N ARG A 39 28.81 2.97 17.13
CA ARG A 39 27.64 2.73 18.00
C ARG A 39 27.49 3.86 19.02
N GLY A 40 26.36 4.55 19.02
CA GLY A 40 26.04 5.59 20.00
C GLY A 40 24.73 5.31 20.74
N ARG A 41 24.71 5.60 22.04
CA ARG A 41 23.50 5.69 22.84
C ARG A 41 23.45 7.03 23.58
N GLY A 42 22.34 7.75 23.46
CA GLY A 42 22.08 9.02 24.16
C GLY A 42 21.57 10.10 23.21
N TRP A 43 21.68 11.39 23.54
CA TRP A 43 20.94 12.45 22.85
C TRP A 43 21.19 12.51 21.34
N ASN A 44 22.46 12.57 20.91
CA ASN A 44 22.84 12.67 19.51
C ASN A 44 23.88 11.62 19.12
N THR A 45 23.59 10.80 18.11
CA THR A 45 24.57 9.89 17.50
C THR A 45 24.82 10.28 16.05
N ARG A 46 26.08 10.50 15.67
CA ARG A 46 26.51 10.68 14.27
C ARG A 46 27.59 9.65 13.92
N GLY A 47 27.37 8.87 12.87
CA GLY A 47 28.35 7.90 12.37
C GLY A 47 28.61 8.07 10.88
N ARG A 48 29.86 7.88 10.46
CA ARG A 48 30.25 7.68 9.06
C ARG A 48 31.12 6.43 8.96
N GLY A 49 30.77 5.45 8.12
CA GLY A 49 31.48 4.18 8.17
C GLY A 49 30.84 3.03 7.43
N TRP A 50 31.32 1.80 7.65
CA TRP A 50 30.64 0.62 7.12
C TRP A 50 29.30 0.39 7.83
N ASN A 51 29.31 0.38 9.17
CA ASN A 51 28.14 0.20 10.00
C ASN A 51 27.94 1.36 10.99
N THR A 52 26.75 1.94 11.01
CA THR A 52 26.38 2.96 11.99
C THR A 52 25.11 2.55 12.73
N ARG A 53 25.16 2.55 14.07
CA ARG A 53 24.03 2.25 14.94
C ARG A 53 23.86 3.35 15.98
N GLY A 54 22.70 3.99 16.02
CA GLY A 54 22.36 4.98 17.04
C GLY A 54 21.08 4.63 17.77
N ARG A 55 21.04 4.90 19.08
CA ARG A 55 19.82 4.94 19.89
C ARG A 55 19.78 6.27 20.65
N GLY A 56 18.73 7.06 20.53
CA GLY A 56 18.77 8.41 21.06
C GLY A 56 17.66 9.34 20.62
N TRP A 57 17.77 10.63 20.94
CA TRP A 57 16.86 11.64 20.40
C TRP A 57 17.07 11.81 18.89
N ASN A 58 18.33 12.04 18.47
CA ASN A 58 18.72 12.20 17.08
C ASN A 58 19.79 11.19 16.67
N THR A 59 19.55 10.47 15.57
CA THR A 59 20.53 9.55 14.99
C THR A 59 20.79 9.90 13.52
N ARG A 60 22.05 10.05 13.14
CA ARG A 60 22.49 10.30 11.76
C ARG A 60 23.60 9.32 11.37
N GLY A 61 23.35 8.49 10.36
CA GLY A 61 24.33 7.55 9.82
C GLY A 61 24.61 7.82 8.34
N ARG A 62 25.88 7.70 7.94
CA ARG A 62 26.29 7.55 6.54
C ARG A 62 27.15 6.30 6.41
N GLY A 63 26.87 5.41 5.47
CA GLY A 63 27.63 4.16 5.38
C GLY A 63 26.98 3.04 4.62
N TRP A 64 27.58 1.85 4.58
CA TRP A 64 26.94 0.69 3.96
C TRP A 64 25.62 0.33 4.67
N ASN A 65 25.66 0.20 6.00
CA ASN A 65 24.52 -0.07 6.84
C ASN A 65 24.30 1.03 7.89
N THR A 66 23.09 1.59 7.92
CA THR A 66 22.70 2.58 8.93
C THR A 66 21.46 2.12 9.68
N ARG A 67 21.52 2.12 11.03
CA ARG A 67 20.40 1.77 11.90
C ARG A 67 20.21 2.83 12.99
N GLY A 68 19.05 3.47 13.01
CA GLY A 68 18.68 4.45 14.03
C GLY A 68 17.44 4.02 14.80
N ARG A 69 17.43 4.24 16.12
CA ARG A 69 16.22 4.23 16.95
C ARG A 69 16.14 5.55 17.71
N GLY A 70 15.02 6.25 17.68
CA GLY A 70 14.94 7.56 18.33
C GLY A 70 13.82 8.46 17.87
N TRP A 71 13.76 9.70 18.36
CA TRP A 71 12.78 10.68 17.87
C TRP A 71 12.99 10.98 16.38
N ASN A 72 14.23 11.30 15.99
CA ASN A 72 14.62 11.57 14.61
C ASN A 72 15.74 10.61 14.16
N THR A 73 15.50 9.89 13.07
CA THR A 73 16.50 8.99 12.46
C THR A 73 16.77 9.39 11.01
N ARG A 74 18.04 9.57 10.64
CA ARG A 74 18.47 9.86 9.27
C ARG A 74 19.59 8.93 8.84
N GLY A 75 19.38 8.16 7.77
CA GLY A 75 20.39 7.27 7.18
C GLY A 75 20.68 7.61 5.73
N ARG A 76 21.95 7.53 5.33
CA ARG A 76 22.37 7.47 3.92
C ARG A 76 23.27 6.26 3.72
N GLY A 77 23.00 5.40 2.73
CA GLY A 77 23.76 4.17 2.59
C GLY A 77 23.15 3.11 1.72
N TRP A 78 23.80 1.95 1.57
CA TRP A 78 23.19 0.83 0.86
C TRP A 78 21.90 0.37 1.54
N ASN A 79 21.96 0.15 2.87
CA ASN A 79 20.83 -0.22 3.69
C ASN A 79 20.60 0.80 4.81
N THR A 80 19.39 1.34 4.90
CA THR A 80 18.99 2.27 5.97
C THR A 80 17.78 1.74 6.71
N ARG A 81 17.84 1.69 8.04
CA ARG A 81 16.72 1.28 8.91
C ARG A 81 16.52 2.31 10.03
N GLY A 82 15.34 2.90 10.11
CA GLY A 82 14.95 3.82 11.19
C GLY A 82 13.75 3.30 11.97
N ARG A 83 13.74 3.50 13.29
CA ARG A 83 12.53 3.41 14.12
C ARG A 83 12.41 4.69 14.94
N GLY A 84 11.25 5.34 14.92
CA GLY A 84 11.12 6.66 15.53
C GLY A 84 9.97 7.50 15.03
N TRP A 85 9.74 8.64 15.68
CA TRP A 85 8.73 9.61 15.25
C TRP A 85 8.94 10.03 13.79
N ASN A 86 10.17 10.44 13.46
CA ASN A 86 10.56 10.80 12.09
C ASN A 86 11.72 9.93 11.61
N THR A 87 11.52 9.22 10.49
CA THR A 87 12.57 8.42 9.85
C THR A 87 12.82 8.87 8.42
N ARG A 88 14.09 9.09 8.05
CA ARG A 88 14.51 9.47 6.69
C ARG A 88 15.66 8.58 6.23
N GLY A 89 15.46 7.83 5.15
CA GLY A 89 16.49 7.01 4.52
C GLY A 89 16.80 7.46 3.09
N ARG A 90 18.06 7.42 2.68
CA ARG A 90 18.49 7.46 1.28
C ARG A 90 19.41 6.28 1.00
N GLY A 91 19.17 5.49 -0.04
CA GLY A 91 19.94 4.27 -0.25
C GLY A 91 19.34 3.28 -1.23
N TRP A 92 19.98 2.13 -1.42
CA TRP A 92 19.37 1.04 -2.19
C TRP A 92 18.09 0.53 -1.50
N ASN A 93 18.19 0.22 -0.20
CA ASN A 93 17.07 -0.20 0.63
C ASN A 93 16.84 0.76 1.80
N THR A 94 15.62 1.25 1.94
CA THR A 94 15.21 2.09 3.07
C THR A 94 14.02 1.46 3.80
N ARG A 95 14.12 1.33 5.13
CA ARG A 95 13.04 0.84 5.99
C ARG A 95 12.80 1.79 7.16
N GLY A 96 11.59 2.34 7.29
CA GLY A 96 11.19 3.19 8.40
C GLY A 96 10.04 2.60 9.20
N ARG A 97 10.04 2.79 10.52
CA ARG A 97 8.86 2.57 11.38
C ARG A 97 8.62 3.78 12.28
N GLY A 98 7.38 4.26 12.35
CA GLY A 98 6.89 5.31 13.23
C GLY A 98 6.12 6.40 12.47
N TRP A 99 5.81 7.52 13.11
CA TRP A 99 4.79 8.47 12.64
C TRP A 99 4.99 8.92 11.19
N ASN A 100 6.18 9.41 10.87
CA ASN A 100 6.56 9.85 9.54
C ASN A 100 7.78 9.06 9.02
N THR A 101 7.61 8.41 7.87
CA THR A 101 8.70 7.70 7.19
C THR A 101 8.93 8.27 5.79
N ARG A 102 10.19 8.59 5.45
CA ARG A 102 10.58 9.06 4.12
C ARG A 102 11.76 8.26 3.58
N GLY A 103 11.59 7.60 2.44
CA GLY A 103 12.64 6.85 1.76
C GLY A 103 12.95 7.43 0.38
N ARG A 104 14.23 7.45 0.00
CA ARG A 104 14.65 7.59 -1.40
C ARG A 104 15.58 6.43 -1.76
N GLY A 105 15.31 5.70 -2.84
CA GLY A 105 16.08 4.50 -3.12
C GLY A 105 15.44 3.53 -4.08
N TRP A 106 16.09 2.40 -4.36
CA TRP A 106 15.47 1.33 -5.16
C TRP A 106 14.22 0.78 -4.46
N ASN A 107 14.36 0.40 -3.18
CA ASN A 107 13.27 -0.10 -2.35
C ASN A 107 13.04 0.79 -1.13
N THR A 108 11.79 1.22 -0.93
CA THR A 108 11.37 1.97 0.25
C THR A 108 10.21 1.26 0.95
N ARG A 109 10.36 0.99 2.25
CA ARG A 109 9.31 0.39 3.09
C ARG A 109 9.06 1.25 4.33
N GLY A 110 7.84 1.73 4.50
CA GLY A 110 7.41 2.48 5.69
C GLY A 110 6.32 1.75 6.45
N ARG A 111 6.35 1.84 7.78
CA ARG A 111 5.21 1.51 8.64
C ARG A 111 4.92 2.68 9.58
N GLY A 112 3.67 3.11 9.65
CA GLY A 112 3.19 4.20 10.52
C GLY A 112 2.32 5.19 9.74
N TRP A 113 1.96 6.31 10.37
CA TRP A 113 0.92 7.21 9.89
C TRP A 113 1.13 7.71 8.46
N ASN A 114 2.32 8.22 8.17
CA ASN A 114 2.69 8.76 6.87
C ASN A 114 3.94 8.07 6.32
N THR A 115 3.85 7.51 5.12
CA THR A 115 4.97 6.95 4.37
C THR A 115 5.15 7.70 3.05
N ARG A 116 6.36 8.21 2.77
CA ARG A 116 6.71 8.78 1.46
C ARG A 116 7.92 8.08 0.86
N GLY A 117 7.75 7.42 -0.27
CA GLY A 117 8.83 6.78 -1.03
C GLY A 117 9.11 7.50 -2.34
N ARG A 118 10.39 7.61 -2.71
CA ARG A 118 10.82 7.90 -4.09
C ARG A 118 11.76 6.80 -4.54
N GLY A 119 11.49 6.12 -5.64
CA GLY A 119 12.22 4.91 -5.97
C GLY A 119 11.62 4.01 -7.02
N TRP A 120 12.15 2.79 -7.16
CA TRP A 120 11.51 1.76 -7.97
C TRP A 120 10.27 1.21 -7.26
N ASN A 121 10.44 0.77 -6.01
CA ASN A 121 9.39 0.18 -5.19
C ASN A 121 9.14 0.98 -3.92
N THR A 122 7.87 1.30 -3.65
CA THR A 122 7.40 1.91 -2.40
C THR A 122 6.32 1.05 -1.75
N ARG A 123 6.52 0.65 -0.49
CA ARG A 123 5.50 -0.06 0.29
C ARG A 123 5.26 0.65 1.62
N GLY A 124 4.07 1.21 1.81
CA GLY A 124 3.63 1.75 3.08
C GLY A 124 2.65 0.81 3.78
N ARG A 125 2.68 0.78 5.10
CA ARG A 125 1.61 0.23 5.95
C ARG A 125 1.22 1.29 6.98
N GLY A 126 -0.01 1.76 6.91
CA GLY A 126 -0.56 2.83 7.72
C GLY A 126 -1.49 3.70 6.89
N TRP A 127 -1.96 4.78 7.48
CA TRP A 127 -2.97 5.67 6.90
C TRP A 127 -2.56 6.16 5.51
N ASN A 128 -1.47 6.91 5.40
CA ASN A 128 -1.13 7.62 4.18
C ASN A 128 0.17 7.14 3.55
N THR A 129 0.10 6.59 2.33
CA THR A 129 1.29 6.20 1.55
C THR A 129 1.41 7.04 0.28
N ARG A 130 2.52 7.78 0.10
CA ARG A 130 2.84 8.49 -1.15
C ARG A 130 4.06 7.88 -1.84
N GLY A 131 3.91 7.44 -3.08
CA GLY A 131 4.99 6.91 -3.90
C GLY A 131 5.26 7.79 -5.13
N ARG A 132 6.54 8.00 -5.44
CA ARG A 132 6.99 8.45 -6.77
C ARG A 132 7.95 7.41 -7.32
N GLY A 133 7.51 6.62 -8.29
CA GLY A 133 8.20 5.40 -8.68
C GLY A 133 7.31 4.42 -9.40
N TRP A 134 7.92 3.35 -9.93
CA TRP A 134 7.26 2.32 -10.73
C TRP A 134 6.20 1.52 -9.98
N ASN A 135 6.43 1.16 -8.72
CA ASN A 135 5.47 0.37 -7.94
C ASN A 135 5.19 1.01 -6.58
N THR A 136 3.92 1.18 -6.24
CA THR A 136 3.49 1.63 -4.91
C THR A 136 2.40 0.73 -4.33
N ARG A 137 2.57 0.30 -3.09
CA ARG A 137 1.57 -0.46 -2.33
C ARG A 137 1.31 0.19 -0.97
N GLY A 138 0.04 0.41 -0.61
CA GLY A 138 -0.38 1.03 0.65
C GLY A 138 -1.77 0.57 1.11
N GLY A 139 -2.19 0.98 2.31
CA GLY A 139 -3.60 0.93 2.71
C GLY A 139 -4.36 1.97 1.91
N GLU A 140 -4.21 3.25 2.27
CA GLU A 140 -4.51 4.37 1.38
C GLU A 140 -3.23 4.80 0.65
N ALA A 141 -3.24 4.67 -0.67
CA ALA A 141 -2.10 4.95 -1.52
C ALA A 141 -2.34 6.21 -2.37
N ASN A 142 -1.30 7.00 -2.59
CA ASN A 142 -1.33 8.15 -3.48
C ASN A 142 -0.06 8.11 -4.32
N THR A 143 -0.18 8.13 -5.65
CA THR A 143 0.99 8.05 -6.53
C THR A 143 1.04 9.19 -7.55
N ARG A 144 2.26 9.62 -7.88
CA ARG A 144 2.54 10.57 -8.96
C ARG A 144 3.77 10.11 -9.74
N GLY A 145 3.70 9.99 -11.07
CA GLY A 145 4.77 9.45 -11.92
C GLY A 145 4.38 9.30 -13.40
N SER A 146 5.29 8.86 -14.27
CA SER A 146 5.04 8.65 -15.71
C SER A 146 4.51 7.25 -16.03
N LYS A 147 5.06 6.22 -15.40
CA LYS A 147 4.62 4.82 -15.50
C LYS A 147 4.55 4.21 -14.11
N ALA A 148 3.38 3.74 -13.65
CA ALA A 148 3.36 3.00 -12.41
C ALA A 148 2.15 2.10 -12.09
N ASN A 149 2.42 1.15 -11.19
CA ASN A 149 1.45 0.23 -10.63
C ASN A 149 1.12 0.64 -9.18
N THR A 150 -0.17 0.75 -8.86
CA THR A 150 -0.65 1.11 -7.52
C THR A 150 -1.62 0.07 -6.97
N ARG A 151 -1.40 -0.39 -5.73
CA ARG A 151 -2.31 -1.31 -5.02
C ARG A 151 -2.61 -0.82 -3.60
N GLY A 152 -3.88 -0.81 -3.22
CA GLY A 152 -4.38 -0.36 -1.90
C GLY A 152 -5.89 -0.50 -1.74
N SER A 153 -6.47 -0.17 -0.59
CA SER A 153 -7.93 -0.13 -0.41
C SER A 153 -8.52 1.10 -1.09
N ARG A 154 -7.86 2.24 -0.94
CA ARG A 154 -8.13 3.50 -1.65
C ARG A 154 -6.87 3.95 -2.37
N ALA A 155 -6.97 4.44 -3.61
CA ALA A 155 -5.89 5.27 -4.12
C ALA A 155 -6.25 6.37 -5.09
N ASN A 156 -5.40 7.41 -5.06
CA ASN A 156 -5.38 8.45 -6.07
C ASN A 156 -4.07 8.40 -6.87
N THR A 157 -4.17 8.40 -8.20
CA THR A 157 -2.99 8.32 -9.08
C THR A 157 -3.05 9.43 -10.14
N ARG A 158 -1.89 10.05 -10.46
CA ARG A 158 -1.78 11.12 -11.47
C ARG A 158 -0.52 10.95 -12.33
N GLY A 159 -0.65 10.85 -13.66
CA GLY A 159 0.49 10.61 -14.57
C GLY A 159 0.11 10.19 -16.00
N ARG A 160 1.06 9.60 -16.76
CA ARG A 160 0.80 9.19 -18.16
C ARG A 160 0.22 7.77 -18.28
N GLU A 161 0.82 6.77 -17.63
CA GLU A 161 0.42 5.35 -17.74
C GLU A 161 0.29 4.65 -16.38
N TRP A 162 -0.85 3.98 -16.11
CA TRP A 162 -1.11 3.35 -14.82
C TRP A 162 -1.86 2.02 -14.87
N ASN A 163 -1.49 1.12 -13.96
CA ASN A 163 -2.32 0.00 -13.52
C ASN A 163 -2.69 0.16 -12.03
N THR A 164 -3.98 0.20 -11.70
CA THR A 164 -4.47 0.35 -10.32
C THR A 164 -5.35 -0.82 -9.89
N ARG A 165 -5.22 -1.26 -8.63
CA ARG A 165 -6.02 -2.38 -8.08
C ARG A 165 -6.44 -2.16 -6.62
N GLY A 166 -7.75 -2.31 -6.37
CA GLY A 166 -8.39 -2.48 -5.05
C GLY A 166 -9.80 -1.87 -4.98
N ARG A 167 -10.28 -1.32 -3.86
CA ARG A 167 -11.72 -1.03 -3.69
C ARG A 167 -12.20 0.30 -4.31
N GLU A 168 -11.53 1.42 -4.03
CA GLU A 168 -11.96 2.77 -4.46
C GLU A 168 -10.81 3.57 -5.10
N TRP A 169 -11.06 4.23 -6.24
CA TRP A 169 -10.01 4.90 -7.02
C TRP A 169 -10.42 6.23 -7.67
N ASN A 170 -9.50 7.20 -7.62
CA ASN A 170 -9.49 8.35 -8.53
C ASN A 170 -8.19 8.37 -9.36
N THR A 171 -8.31 8.34 -10.68
CA THR A 171 -7.14 8.29 -11.57
C THR A 171 -7.18 9.40 -12.61
N ARG A 172 -6.06 10.11 -12.80
CA ARG A 172 -5.92 11.12 -13.86
C ARG A 172 -4.71 10.81 -14.75
N GLY A 173 -4.94 10.48 -16.02
CA GLY A 173 -3.85 10.12 -16.94
C GLY A 173 -4.25 9.63 -18.32
N SER A 174 -3.27 9.51 -19.22
CA SER A 174 -3.47 9.24 -20.64
C SER A 174 -3.84 7.79 -20.96
N ARG A 175 -3.28 6.82 -20.23
CA ARG A 175 -3.56 5.38 -20.35
C ARG A 175 -3.75 4.78 -18.95
N VAL A 176 -4.92 4.19 -18.70
CA VAL A 176 -5.29 3.73 -17.36
C VAL A 176 -5.99 2.38 -17.41
N ASN A 177 -5.42 1.38 -16.72
CA ASN A 177 -6.12 0.13 -16.42
C ASN A 177 -6.48 0.10 -14.94
N THR A 178 -7.76 -0.08 -14.64
CA THR A 178 -8.26 -0.16 -13.26
C THR A 178 -8.99 -1.46 -13.01
N ARG A 179 -8.82 -2.03 -11.81
CA ARG A 179 -9.61 -3.16 -11.32
C ARG A 179 -10.09 -2.86 -9.91
N GLY A 180 -11.39 -2.60 -9.76
CA GLY A 180 -12.00 -2.23 -8.49
C GLY A 180 -13.50 -1.95 -8.60
N SER A 181 -14.14 -1.78 -7.44
CA SER A 181 -15.60 -1.66 -7.32
C SER A 181 -16.11 -0.24 -7.60
N ARG A 182 -15.34 0.80 -7.22
CA ARG A 182 -15.66 2.22 -7.44
C ARG A 182 -14.50 2.93 -8.11
N VAL A 183 -14.72 3.48 -9.31
CA VAL A 183 -13.67 4.07 -10.15
C VAL A 183 -14.12 5.42 -10.71
N ASN A 184 -13.32 6.45 -10.51
CA ASN A 184 -13.41 7.72 -11.24
C ASN A 184 -12.10 7.93 -12.02
N THR A 185 -12.20 8.02 -13.34
CA THR A 185 -11.07 8.13 -14.27
C THR A 185 -11.23 9.34 -15.15
N ARG A 186 -10.19 10.18 -15.23
CA ARG A 186 -10.15 11.35 -16.13
C ARG A 186 -8.90 11.32 -17.00
N GLY A 187 -9.07 11.09 -18.30
CA GLY A 187 -8.03 11.10 -19.34
C GLY A 187 -8.27 10.03 -20.41
N GLY A 188 -7.35 9.90 -21.37
CA GLY A 188 -7.58 9.28 -22.68
C GLY A 188 -8.13 7.84 -22.71
N ARG A 189 -7.24 6.84 -22.79
CA ARG A 189 -7.62 5.42 -22.92
C ARG A 189 -7.81 4.78 -21.53
N VAL A 190 -8.99 4.24 -21.25
CA VAL A 190 -9.36 3.65 -19.95
C VAL A 190 -9.89 2.22 -20.13
N ASN A 191 -9.44 1.26 -19.32
CA ASN A 191 -10.01 -0.10 -19.21
C ASN A 191 -10.42 -0.40 -17.76
N THR A 192 -11.68 -0.79 -17.53
CA THR A 192 -12.31 -0.99 -16.22
C THR A 192 -13.03 -2.34 -16.10
N ARG A 193 -12.35 -3.37 -15.60
CA ARG A 193 -12.94 -4.75 -15.47
C ARG A 193 -13.84 -4.98 -14.23
N GLY A 194 -14.22 -3.93 -13.51
CA GLY A 194 -14.94 -4.05 -12.24
C GLY A 194 -16.47 -3.91 -12.34
N ARG A 195 -16.91 -2.96 -13.17
CA ARG A 195 -18.34 -2.61 -13.35
C ARG A 195 -19.07 -3.62 -14.24
N GLU A 196 -18.39 -4.10 -15.27
CA GLU A 196 -18.90 -5.12 -16.22
C GLU A 196 -19.35 -6.39 -15.51
N ARG A 197 -18.68 -6.78 -14.41
CA ARG A 197 -19.05 -7.98 -13.66
C ARG A 197 -20.37 -7.84 -12.91
N ILE A 198 -20.70 -6.65 -12.40
CA ILE A 198 -21.95 -6.44 -11.67
C ILE A 198 -23.10 -6.29 -12.66
N LEU A 199 -22.90 -5.55 -13.75
CA LEU A 199 -23.91 -5.41 -14.81
C LEU A 199 -24.23 -6.76 -15.46
N ALA A 200 -23.22 -7.56 -15.79
CA ALA A 200 -23.44 -8.91 -16.33
C ALA A 200 -24.17 -9.83 -15.34
N GLU A 201 -23.92 -9.70 -14.03
CA GLU A 201 -24.65 -10.47 -13.02
C GLU A 201 -26.13 -10.04 -12.93
N VAL A 202 -26.40 -8.73 -13.00
CA VAL A 202 -27.75 -8.15 -12.97
C VAL A 202 -28.53 -8.51 -14.24
N GLU A 203 -27.91 -8.41 -15.41
CA GLU A 203 -28.52 -8.82 -16.69
C GLU A 203 -28.86 -10.31 -16.69
N ARG A 204 -28.01 -11.15 -16.10
CA ARG A 204 -28.27 -12.59 -15.96
C ARG A 204 -29.47 -12.85 -15.04
N ILE A 205 -29.58 -12.14 -13.92
CA ILE A 205 -30.71 -12.28 -12.99
C ILE A 205 -32.03 -11.84 -13.66
N LEU A 206 -32.04 -10.72 -14.36
CA LEU A 206 -33.23 -10.23 -15.07
C LEU A 206 -33.68 -11.17 -16.19
N ALA A 207 -32.74 -11.83 -16.88
CA ALA A 207 -33.05 -12.84 -17.88
C ALA A 207 -33.69 -14.09 -17.25
N GLU A 208 -33.23 -14.50 -16.07
CA GLU A 208 -33.80 -15.59 -15.29
C GLU A 208 -35.24 -15.27 -14.84
N GLU A 209 -35.49 -14.05 -14.31
CA GLU A 209 -36.82 -13.59 -13.91
C GLU A 209 -37.82 -13.61 -15.08
N ARG A 210 -37.40 -13.11 -16.26
CA ARG A 210 -38.24 -13.14 -17.46
C ARG A 210 -38.60 -14.55 -17.90
N ARG A 211 -37.68 -15.49 -17.75
CA ARG A 211 -37.91 -16.90 -18.08
C ARG A 211 -38.94 -17.52 -17.13
N ILE A 212 -38.84 -17.24 -15.83
CA ILE A 212 -39.78 -17.73 -14.82
C ILE A 212 -41.21 -17.21 -15.10
N LEU A 213 -41.36 -15.91 -15.39
CA LEU A 213 -42.67 -15.32 -15.70
C LEU A 213 -43.32 -15.91 -16.97
N ALA A 214 -42.51 -16.22 -17.99
CA ALA A 214 -43.01 -16.86 -19.20
C ALA A 214 -43.47 -18.30 -18.93
N GLU A 215 -42.78 -19.00 -18.02
CA GLU A 215 -43.13 -20.35 -17.59
C GLU A 215 -44.41 -20.35 -16.75
N GLU A 216 -44.57 -19.38 -15.85
CA GLU A 216 -45.79 -19.15 -15.08
C GLU A 216 -47.01 -18.85 -15.98
N SER A 217 -46.82 -17.99 -17.00
CA SER A 217 -47.87 -17.69 -17.98
C SER A 217 -48.31 -18.92 -18.79
N ARG A 218 -47.35 -19.81 -19.13
CA ARG A 218 -47.67 -21.08 -19.80
C ARG A 218 -48.45 -22.02 -18.89
N ILE A 219 -48.07 -22.12 -17.62
CA ILE A 219 -48.78 -22.95 -16.63
C ILE A 219 -50.22 -22.45 -16.46
N LEU A 220 -50.44 -21.14 -16.37
CA LEU A 220 -51.79 -20.58 -16.27
C LEU A 220 -52.65 -20.91 -17.50
N ALA A 221 -52.11 -20.76 -18.71
CA ALA A 221 -52.82 -21.13 -19.93
C ALA A 221 -53.14 -22.64 -20.00
N GLU A 222 -52.25 -23.49 -19.48
CA GLU A 222 -52.47 -24.94 -19.34
C GLU A 222 -53.64 -25.22 -18.39
N VAL A 223 -53.65 -24.57 -17.22
CA VAL A 223 -54.71 -24.70 -16.21
C VAL A 223 -56.06 -24.24 -16.76
N GLU A 224 -56.11 -23.12 -17.48
CA GLU A 224 -57.33 -22.62 -18.10
C GLU A 224 -57.88 -23.60 -19.16
N ARG A 225 -57.01 -24.22 -19.97
CA ARG A 225 -57.41 -25.27 -20.91
C ARG A 225 -58.03 -26.46 -20.20
N ILE A 226 -57.37 -26.97 -19.16
CA ILE A 226 -57.85 -28.13 -18.38
C ILE A 226 -59.22 -27.80 -17.77
N LEU A 227 -59.40 -26.59 -17.24
CA LEU A 227 -60.67 -26.12 -16.69
C LEU A 227 -61.78 -26.04 -17.76
N ALA A 228 -61.46 -25.55 -18.95
CA ALA A 228 -62.41 -25.48 -20.06
C ALA A 228 -62.82 -26.88 -20.56
N GLU A 229 -61.87 -27.81 -20.62
CA GLU A 229 -62.11 -29.21 -20.99
C GLU A 229 -62.96 -29.93 -19.94
N ALA A 230 -62.65 -29.77 -18.65
CA ALA A 230 -63.46 -30.31 -17.56
C ALA A 230 -64.90 -29.79 -17.58
N LYS A 231 -65.11 -28.49 -17.87
CA LYS A 231 -66.45 -27.90 -18.03
C LYS A 231 -67.20 -28.49 -19.23
N ARG A 232 -66.52 -28.77 -20.34
CA ARG A 232 -67.13 -29.43 -21.52
C ARG A 232 -67.60 -30.84 -21.19
N ILE A 233 -66.74 -31.64 -20.56
CA ILE A 233 -67.06 -33.02 -20.16
C ILE A 233 -68.30 -33.04 -19.24
N LEU A 234 -68.35 -32.13 -18.26
CA LEU A 234 -69.49 -32.03 -17.34
C LEU A 234 -70.79 -31.62 -18.05
N ALA A 235 -70.71 -30.80 -19.10
CA ALA A 235 -71.88 -30.42 -19.89
C ALA A 235 -72.39 -31.59 -20.75
N GLU A 236 -71.48 -32.36 -21.35
CA GLU A 236 -71.80 -33.57 -22.13
C GLU A 236 -72.45 -34.66 -21.25
N GLU A 237 -71.94 -34.90 -20.03
CA GLU A 237 -72.55 -35.84 -19.07
C GLU A 237 -73.98 -35.46 -18.65
N ASN A 238 -74.22 -34.16 -18.45
CA ASN A 238 -75.55 -33.64 -18.10
C ASN A 238 -76.55 -33.76 -19.26
N GLU A 239 -76.09 -33.64 -20.50
CA GLU A 239 -76.92 -33.80 -21.69
C GLU A 239 -77.25 -35.28 -21.95
N TYR A 240 -76.30 -36.18 -21.67
CA TYR A 240 -76.51 -37.63 -21.74
C TYR A 240 -77.50 -38.13 -20.68
N SER A 241 -77.49 -37.56 -19.47
CA SER A 241 -78.42 -37.94 -18.38
C SER A 241 -79.86 -37.43 -18.56
N ARG A 242 -80.14 -36.59 -19.56
CA ARG A 242 -81.48 -36.04 -19.85
C ARG A 242 -82.20 -36.74 -21.00
N LYS A 243 -81.58 -37.71 -21.65
CA LYS A 243 -82.20 -38.60 -22.64
C LYS A 243 -82.56 -39.94 -22.00
#